data_AF-S0IRY8-F1
#
_entry.id   AF-S0IRY8-F1
#
_cell.length_a   1.000
_cell.length_b   1.000
_cell.length_c   1.000
_cell.angle_alpha   90.00
_cell.angle_beta   90.00
_cell.angle_gamma   90.00
#
_symmetry.space_group_name_H-M   'P 1'
#
loop_
_entity.id
_entity.type
_entity.pdbx_description
1 polymer ?
#
loop_
_entity_poly.entity_id
_entity_poly.type
_entity_poly.pdbx_seq_one_letter_code
_entity_poly.pdbx_strand_id
1 'polypeptide(L)'
;MDFIITEEQELMVQAIGEALTRENLENYFQDCDKNHEHPEKFWDILKELGCFSMFLPEEAGGDGEGAVTMFLVMEALGRCGAPVYLFWDHVKADALLENGTKEQVDKFMPLF
;
A
#
# COMPACT_ATOMS: atom_id res chain seq x y z
N MET A 1 5.37 -28.12 1.85
CA MET A 1 5.25 -26.70 1.47
C MET A 1 4.51 -26.05 2.63
N ASP A 2 5.08 -25.00 3.20
CA ASP A 2 4.51 -24.27 4.33
C ASP A 2 3.81 -23.02 3.78
N PHE A 3 2.60 -22.76 4.24
CA PHE A 3 1.75 -21.65 3.81
C PHE A 3 1.41 -20.71 4.96
N ILE A 4 2.03 -20.92 6.13
CA ILE A 4 1.89 -20.05 7.28
C ILE A 4 2.65 -18.76 6.97
N ILE A 5 1.98 -17.62 7.17
CA ILE A 5 2.58 -16.29 7.01
C ILE A 5 3.49 -15.97 8.21
N THR A 6 4.42 -15.04 8.04
CA THR A 6 5.36 -14.68 9.10
C THR A 6 4.65 -13.89 10.21
N GLU A 7 5.23 -13.86 11.41
CA GLU A 7 4.73 -13.04 12.53
C GLU A 7 4.65 -11.55 12.15
N GLU A 8 5.61 -11.06 11.35
CA GLU A 8 5.61 -9.70 10.83
C GLU A 8 4.44 -9.42 9.88
N GLN A 9 4.16 -10.35 8.96
CA GLN A 9 2.99 -10.27 8.08
C GLN A 9 1.68 -10.31 8.88
N GLU A 10 1.59 -11.12 9.94
CA GLU A 10 0.42 -11.18 10.82
C GLU A 10 0.19 -9.85 11.54
N LEU A 11 1.25 -9.27 12.12
CA LEU A 11 1.20 -7.98 12.82
C LEU A 11 0.78 -6.85 11.88
N MET A 12 1.29 -6.85 10.66
CA MET A 12 0.94 -5.86 9.65
C MET A 12 -0.55 -5.93 9.25
N VAL A 13 -1.05 -7.13 8.94
CA VAL A 13 -2.47 -7.35 8.62
C VAL A 13 -3.36 -6.92 9.78
N GLN A 14 -2.97 -7.26 11.01
CA GLN A 14 -3.70 -6.86 12.20
C GLN A 14 -3.73 -5.34 12.36
N ALA A 15 -2.60 -4.65 12.21
CA ALA A 15 -2.51 -3.20 12.34
C ALA A 15 -3.40 -2.47 11.32
N ILE A 16 -3.41 -2.94 10.07
CA ILE A 16 -4.29 -2.41 9.01
C ILE A 16 -5.76 -2.60 9.40
N GLY A 17 -6.15 -3.82 9.79
CA GLY A 17 -7.53 -4.12 10.17
C GLY A 17 -8.01 -3.28 11.35
N GLU A 18 -7.17 -3.12 12.38
CA GLU A 18 -7.47 -2.30 13.56
C GLU A 18 -7.61 -0.82 13.21
N ALA A 19 -6.69 -0.28 12.40
CA ALA A 19 -6.73 1.11 11.96
C ALA A 19 -8.01 1.42 11.18
N LEU A 20 -8.35 0.61 10.18
CA LEU A 20 -9.53 0.84 9.35
C LEU A 20 -10.84 0.64 10.13
N THR A 21 -10.89 -0.34 11.03
CA THR A 21 -12.07 -0.58 11.89
C THR A 21 -12.30 0.57 12.86
N ARG A 22 -11.22 1.07 13.49
CA ARG A 22 -11.28 2.19 14.44
C ARG A 22 -11.84 3.46 13.79
N GLU A 23 -11.43 3.73 12.55
CA GLU A 23 -11.83 4.94 11.84
C GLU A 23 -13.22 4.87 11.19
N ASN A 24 -13.83 3.67 11.16
CA ASN A 24 -15.16 3.39 10.61
C ASN A 24 -15.42 4.10 9.26
N LEU A 25 -14.59 3.79 8.27
CA LEU A 25 -14.50 4.56 7.03
C LEU A 25 -15.66 4.35 6.05
N GLU A 26 -16.63 3.48 6.33
CA GLU A 26 -17.69 3.17 5.37
C GLU A 26 -18.53 4.40 4.98
N ASN A 27 -19.05 5.14 5.98
CA ASN A 27 -19.79 6.38 5.69
C ASN A 27 -18.89 7.44 5.06
N TYR A 28 -17.62 7.50 5.47
CA TYR A 28 -16.65 8.43 4.91
C TYR A 28 -16.43 8.19 3.41
N PHE A 29 -16.25 6.94 3.00
CA PHE A 29 -16.10 6.59 1.59
C PHE A 29 -17.36 6.91 0.78
N GLN A 30 -18.56 6.68 1.34
CA GLN A 30 -19.82 7.06 0.69
C GLN A 30 -19.94 8.58 0.48
N ASP A 31 -19.53 9.38 1.47
CA ASP A 31 -19.52 10.83 1.37
C ASP A 31 -18.49 11.32 0.33
N CYS A 32 -17.28 10.74 0.31
CA CYS A 32 -16.26 11.04 -0.69
C CYS A 32 -16.76 10.71 -2.11
N ASP A 33 -17.38 9.54 -2.33
CA ASP A 33 -17.92 9.15 -3.64
C ASP A 33 -19.01 10.12 -4.11
N LYS A 34 -19.98 10.43 -3.23
CA LYS A 34 -21.09 11.34 -3.51
C LYS A 34 -20.63 12.75 -3.88
N ASN A 35 -19.56 13.22 -3.26
CA ASN A 35 -19.03 14.57 -3.48
C ASN A 35 -17.89 14.61 -4.52
N HIS A 36 -17.48 13.44 -5.05
CA HIS A 36 -16.32 13.29 -5.94
C HIS A 36 -15.01 13.80 -5.33
N GLU A 37 -14.79 13.50 -4.05
CA GLU A 37 -13.62 13.92 -3.28
C GLU A 37 -12.62 12.77 -3.10
N HIS A 38 -11.33 13.11 -3.10
CA HIS A 38 -10.27 12.14 -2.78
C HIS A 38 -10.30 11.80 -1.28
N PRO A 39 -10.21 10.51 -0.89
CA PRO A 39 -10.31 10.11 0.50
C PRO A 39 -9.00 10.33 1.29
N GLU A 40 -8.60 11.59 1.49
CA GLU A 40 -7.35 11.98 2.16
C GLU A 40 -7.14 11.32 3.53
N LYS A 41 -8.19 11.18 4.35
CA LYS A 41 -8.08 10.53 5.67
C LYS A 41 -7.61 9.08 5.53
N PHE A 42 -8.16 8.35 4.55
CA PHE A 42 -7.73 6.99 4.27
C PHE A 42 -6.30 6.97 3.73
N TRP A 43 -5.97 7.92 2.87
CA TRP A 43 -4.64 8.07 2.29
C TRP A 43 -3.57 8.29 3.37
N ASP A 44 -3.85 9.12 4.37
CA ASP A 44 -2.94 9.37 5.48
C ASP A 44 -2.76 8.13 6.39
N ILE A 45 -3.81 7.35 6.62
CA ILE A 45 -3.70 6.05 7.34
C ILE A 45 -2.75 5.11 6.60
N LEU A 46 -2.86 5.02 5.27
CA LEU A 46 -1.97 4.17 4.48
C LEU A 46 -0.51 4.64 4.54
N LYS A 47 -0.26 5.96 4.56
CA LYS A 47 1.09 6.52 4.74
C LYS A 47 1.65 6.18 6.12
N GLU A 48 0.87 6.35 7.18
CA GLU A 48 1.29 6.05 8.56
C GLU A 48 1.61 4.57 8.76
N LEU A 49 0.92 3.68 8.05
CA LEU A 49 1.16 2.24 8.05
C LEU A 49 2.28 1.81 7.08
N GLY A 50 2.94 2.75 6.40
CA GLY A 50 4.03 2.45 5.47
C GLY A 50 3.60 1.77 4.17
N CYS A 51 2.30 1.70 3.88
CA CYS A 51 1.77 0.89 2.80
C CYS A 51 2.25 1.31 1.39
N PHE A 52 2.68 2.55 1.18
CA PHE A 52 3.16 3.02 -0.12
C PHE A 52 4.62 2.64 -0.43
N SER A 53 5.46 2.59 0.60
CA SER A 53 6.90 2.32 0.46
C SER A 53 7.27 0.87 0.70
N MET A 54 6.43 0.12 1.42
CA MET A 54 6.70 -1.26 1.86
C MET A 54 7.18 -2.19 0.73
N PHE A 55 6.58 -2.08 -0.45
CA PHE A 55 6.89 -2.95 -1.58
C PHE A 55 7.97 -2.38 -2.50
N LEU A 56 8.38 -1.12 -2.29
CA LEU A 56 9.45 -0.55 -3.09
C LEU A 56 10.78 -1.24 -2.74
N PRO A 57 11.69 -1.42 -3.70
CA PRO A 57 13.03 -1.93 -3.41
C PRO A 57 13.78 -1.04 -2.41
N GLU A 58 14.71 -1.63 -1.66
CA GLU A 58 15.50 -0.90 -0.67
C GLU A 58 16.26 0.28 -1.29
N GLU A 59 16.73 0.14 -2.55
CA GLU A 59 17.42 1.21 -3.28
C GLU A 59 16.52 2.42 -3.59
N ALA A 60 15.20 2.21 -3.56
CA ALA A 60 14.18 3.23 -3.69
C ALA A 60 13.67 3.76 -2.33
N GLY A 61 14.24 3.27 -1.21
CA GLY A 61 13.85 3.67 0.14
C GLY A 61 12.62 2.93 0.68
N GLY A 62 12.28 1.78 0.10
CA GLY A 62 11.24 0.89 0.60
C GLY A 62 11.77 -0.25 1.46
N ASP A 63 10.87 -1.15 1.83
CA ASP A 63 11.16 -2.30 2.71
C ASP A 63 11.46 -3.59 1.92
N GLY A 64 11.33 -3.57 0.58
CA GLY A 64 11.64 -4.72 -0.28
C GLY A 64 10.68 -5.91 -0.12
N GLU A 65 9.48 -5.68 0.41
CA GLU A 65 8.51 -6.74 0.67
C GLU A 65 8.01 -7.41 -0.61
N GLY A 66 7.84 -8.73 -0.54
CA GLY A 66 7.44 -9.54 -1.68
C GLY A 66 5.94 -9.52 -1.97
N ALA A 67 5.58 -10.12 -3.11
CA ALA A 67 4.18 -10.18 -3.57
C ALA A 67 3.20 -10.81 -2.56
N VAL A 68 3.65 -11.76 -1.72
CA VAL A 68 2.81 -12.37 -0.68
C VAL A 68 2.37 -11.33 0.34
N THR A 69 3.31 -10.56 0.90
CA THR A 69 3.02 -9.47 1.85
C THR A 69 2.09 -8.44 1.21
N MET A 70 2.35 -8.06 -0.05
CA MET A 70 1.47 -7.18 -0.80
C MET A 70 0.03 -7.69 -0.87
N PHE A 71 -0.19 -8.96 -1.25
CA PHE A 71 -1.55 -9.51 -1.32
C PHE A 71 -2.24 -9.63 0.05
N LEU A 72 -1.49 -9.86 1.13
CA LEU A 72 -2.03 -9.85 2.50
C LEU A 72 -2.52 -8.45 2.91
N VAL A 73 -1.75 -7.41 2.59
CA VAL A 73 -2.17 -6.01 2.80
C VAL A 73 -3.44 -5.72 2.01
N MET A 74 -3.48 -6.09 0.72
CA MET A 74 -4.65 -5.89 -0.13
C MET A 74 -5.90 -6.62 0.38
N GLU A 75 -5.72 -7.84 0.87
CA GLU A 75 -6.80 -8.60 1.49
C GLU A 75 -7.33 -7.90 2.75
N ALA A 76 -6.44 -7.42 3.62
CA ALA A 76 -6.79 -6.70 4.83
C ALA A 76 -7.59 -5.42 4.52
N LEU A 77 -7.14 -4.63 3.54
CA LEU A 77 -7.86 -3.45 3.06
C LEU A 77 -9.24 -3.83 2.49
N GLY A 78 -9.29 -4.85 1.64
CA GLY A 78 -10.53 -5.31 1.00
C GLY A 78 -11.57 -5.83 1.99
N ARG A 79 -11.15 -6.48 3.08
CA ARG A 79 -12.04 -6.91 4.17
C ARG A 79 -12.76 -5.75 4.87
N CYS A 80 -12.18 -4.56 4.82
CA CYS A 80 -12.76 -3.33 5.38
C CYS A 80 -13.51 -2.50 4.32
N GLY A 81 -13.68 -3.01 3.09
CA GLY A 81 -14.28 -2.26 1.98
C GLY A 81 -13.41 -1.10 1.50
N ALA A 82 -12.15 -1.05 1.90
CA ALA A 82 -11.24 0.02 1.50
C ALA A 82 -10.72 -0.20 0.07
N PRO A 83 -10.53 0.87 -0.71
CA PRO A 83 -9.97 0.75 -2.04
C PRO A 83 -8.53 0.21 -2.06
N VAL A 84 -8.21 -0.61 -3.05
CA VAL A 84 -6.90 -1.27 -3.18
C VAL A 84 -6.06 -0.58 -4.25
N TYR A 85 -5.55 0.62 -3.95
CA TYR A 85 -4.78 1.44 -4.90
C TYR A 85 -3.28 1.09 -4.96
N LEU A 86 -2.76 0.45 -3.91
CA LEU A 86 -1.34 0.24 -3.65
C LEU A 86 -0.61 -0.59 -4.72
N PHE A 87 -1.33 -1.45 -5.46
CA PHE A 87 -0.73 -2.34 -6.47
C PHE A 87 0.03 -1.57 -7.55
N TRP A 88 -0.46 -0.39 -7.92
CA TRP A 88 0.04 0.31 -9.10
C TRP A 88 1.40 0.96 -8.87
N ASP A 89 1.75 1.31 -7.64
CA ASP A 89 3.02 1.97 -7.35
C ASP A 89 4.19 0.99 -7.40
N HIS A 90 3.99 -0.25 -6.92
CA HIS A 90 4.94 -1.34 -7.10
C HIS A 90 5.23 -1.63 -8.58
N VAL A 91 4.20 -1.83 -9.40
CA VAL A 91 4.38 -2.13 -10.84
C VAL A 91 5.12 -1.02 -11.57
N LYS A 92 4.85 0.24 -11.23
CA LYS A 92 5.52 1.40 -11.80
C LYS A 92 6.99 1.48 -11.36
N ALA A 93 7.27 1.22 -10.08
CA ALA A 93 8.63 1.28 -9.52
C ALA A 93 9.52 0.18 -10.12
N ASP A 94 9.03 -1.05 -10.16
CA ASP A 94 9.72 -2.19 -10.79
C ASP A 94 10.05 -1.89 -12.25
N ALA A 95 9.05 -1.46 -13.02
CA ALA A 95 9.25 -1.16 -14.43
C ALA A 95 10.30 -0.06 -14.64
N LEU A 96 10.31 0.97 -13.78
CA LEU A 96 11.29 2.05 -13.81
C LEU A 96 12.70 1.56 -13.43
N LEU A 97 12.84 0.72 -12.41
CA LEU A 97 14.14 0.19 -11.99
C LEU A 97 14.71 -0.81 -12.99
N GLU A 98 13.88 -1.66 -13.57
CA GLU A 98 14.31 -2.68 -14.53
C GLU A 98 14.65 -2.09 -15.90
N ASN A 99 13.89 -1.10 -16.37
CA ASN A 99 13.96 -0.64 -17.77
C ASN A 99 14.38 0.83 -17.91
N GLY A 100 14.45 1.58 -16.80
CA GLY A 100 14.79 3.00 -16.81
C GLY A 100 16.28 3.25 -17.02
N THR A 101 16.58 4.30 -17.78
CA THR A 101 17.92 4.91 -17.75
C THR A 101 18.19 5.51 -16.37
N LYS A 102 19.47 5.68 -16.01
CA LYS A 102 19.85 6.36 -14.77
C LYS A 102 19.17 7.74 -14.61
N GLU A 103 19.07 8.51 -15.68
CA GLU A 103 18.39 9.81 -15.67
C GLU A 103 16.89 9.69 -15.34
N GLN A 104 16.21 8.68 -15.87
CA GLN A 104 14.79 8.43 -15.57
C GLN A 104 14.61 7.97 -14.13
N VAL A 105 15.45 7.04 -13.65
CA VAL A 105 15.40 6.55 -12.27
C VAL A 105 15.63 7.71 -11.29
N ASP A 106 16.71 8.47 -11.47
CA ASP A 106 17.05 9.60 -10.59
C ASP A 106 15.95 10.68 -10.60
N LYS A 107 15.22 10.84 -11.71
CA LYS A 107 14.14 11.83 -11.85
C LYS A 107 12.81 11.39 -11.26
N PHE A 108 12.42 10.13 -11.45
CA PHE A 108 11.07 9.65 -11.16
C PHE A 108 10.98 8.86 -9.86
N MET A 109 12.07 8.22 -9.41
CA MET A 109 12.04 7.46 -8.15
C MET A 109 11.64 8.30 -6.93
N PRO A 110 12.06 9.58 -6.80
CA PRO A 110 11.61 10.42 -5.69
C PRO A 110 10.11 10.79 -5.68
N LEU A 111 9.33 10.35 -6.67
CA LEU A 111 7.88 10.61 -6.77
C LEU A 111 7.04 9.42 -6.29
N PHE A 112 7.68 8.30 -5.97
CA PHE A 112 7.08 7.16 -5.27
C PHE A 112 7.14 7.43 -3.76
#